data_AF-A0A7X7MYK1-F1
#
_entry.id   AF-A0A7X7MYK1-F1
#
_cell.length_a   1.000
_cell.length_b   1.000
_cell.length_c   1.000
_cell.angle_alpha   90.00
_cell.angle_beta   90.00
_cell.angle_gamma   90.00
#
_symmetry.space_group_name_H-M   'P 1'
#
loop_
_entity.id
_entity.type
_entity.pdbx_description
1 polymer ?
#
loop_
_entity_poly.entity_id
_entity_poly.type
_entity_poly.pdbx_seq_one_letter_code
_entity_poly.pdbx_strand_id
1 'polypeptide(L)' 'DIAVLTIPKTEAVKVSAQLVQYGIKAIWNFAHVDLEVPDGILVENVHLSESLMKLSYNLNRYEKEKQIEKDR' A
#
# COMPACT_ATOMS: atom_id res chain seq x y z
N ASP A 1 12.72 -2.34 14.34
CA ASP A 1 12.75 -3.48 13.38
C ASP A 1 12.05 -3.19 12.05
N ILE A 2 10.86 -2.56 12.05
CA ILE A 2 10.09 -2.27 10.82
C ILE A 2 9.92 -0.75 10.66
N ALA A 3 10.08 -0.24 9.44
CA ALA A 3 9.74 1.13 9.07
C ALA A 3 8.53 1.17 8.14
N VAL A 4 7.73 2.24 8.22
CA VAL A 4 6.57 2.45 7.33
C VAL A 4 6.82 3.70 6.50
N LEU A 5 6.78 3.59 5.18
CA LEU A 5 6.99 4.71 4.26
C LEU A 5 5.67 5.25 3.74
N THR A 6 5.26 6.42 4.25
CA THR A 6 4.08 7.18 3.83
C THR A 6 4.49 8.55 3.27
N ILE A 7 5.47 8.55 2.38
CA ILE A 7 6.11 9.75 1.82
C ILE A 7 6.02 9.75 0.29
N PRO A 8 6.24 10.90 -0.37
CA PRO A 8 6.25 10.96 -1.83
C PRO A 8 7.29 10.01 -2.44
N LYS A 9 6.97 9.46 -3.62
CA LYS A 9 7.86 8.55 -4.36
C LYS A 9 9.27 9.12 -4.60
N THR A 10 9.39 10.44 -4.72
CA THR A 10 10.66 11.14 -4.96
C THR A 10 11.63 11.03 -3.78
N GLU A 11 11.11 10.85 -2.57
CA GLU A 11 11.93 10.76 -1.35
C GLU A 11 12.10 9.31 -0.87
N ALA A 12 11.23 8.40 -1.30
CA ALA A 12 11.15 7.03 -0.77
C ALA A 12 12.48 6.25 -0.88
N VAL A 13 13.18 6.35 -2.01
CA VAL A 13 14.46 5.67 -2.24
C VAL A 13 15.57 6.20 -1.32
N LYS A 14 15.63 7.52 -1.13
CA LYS A 14 16.63 8.15 -0.26
C LYS A 14 16.38 7.76 1.20
N VAL A 15 15.14 7.82 1.64
CA VAL A 15 14.76 7.50 3.03
C VAL A 15 14.92 6.02 3.32
N SER A 16 14.57 5.11 2.38
CA SER A 16 14.78 3.67 2.56
C SER A 16 16.26 3.34 2.77
N ALA A 17 17.16 3.93 1.98
CA ALA A 17 18.60 3.74 2.14
C ALA A 17 19.11 4.19 3.53
N GLN A 18 18.62 5.33 4.04
CA GLN A 18 18.97 5.81 5.38
C GLN A 18 18.47 4.86 6.47
N LEU A 19 17.22 4.39 6.35
CA LEU A 19 16.65 3.47 7.32
C LEU A 19 17.44 2.16 7.37
N VAL A 20 17.85 1.63 6.22
CA VAL A 20 18.69 0.42 6.14
C VAL A 20 20.01 0.62 6.89
N GLN A 21 20.66 1.78 6.76
CA GLN A 21 21.88 2.11 7.52
C GLN A 21 21.65 2.15 9.04
N TYR A 22 20.44 2.48 9.48
CA TYR A 22 20.05 2.45 10.89
C TYR A 22 19.64 1.05 11.40
N GLY A 23 19.75 0.01 10.55
CA GLY A 23 19.57 -1.38 10.97
C GLY A 23 18.11 -1.83 11.05
N ILE A 24 17.19 -1.19 10.30
CA ILE A 24 15.86 -1.78 10.11
C ILE A 24 15.98 -3.13 9.38
N LYS A 25 14.98 -3.99 9.55
CA LYS A 25 14.92 -5.32 8.92
C LYS A 25 13.77 -5.45 7.94
N ALA A 26 12.78 -4.55 8.02
CA ALA A 26 11.67 -4.53 7.09
C ALA A 26 11.16 -3.12 6.80
N ILE A 27 10.64 -2.92 5.59
CA ILE A 27 9.97 -1.71 5.14
C ILE A 27 8.56 -2.08 4.67
N TRP A 28 7.55 -1.41 5.24
CA TRP A 28 6.19 -1.43 4.71
C TRP A 28 5.99 -0.19 3.85
N ASN A 29 6.00 -0.38 2.53
CA ASN A 29 6.10 0.67 1.55
C ASN A 29 4.74 1.05 0.98
N PHE A 30 4.25 2.24 1.32
CA PHE A 30 3.07 2.84 0.69
C PHE A 30 3.45 3.85 -0.39
N ALA A 31 4.75 4.13 -0.57
CA ALA A 31 5.18 4.94 -1.69
C ALA A 31 4.98 4.13 -2.97
N HIS A 32 4.39 4.77 -3.98
CA HIS A 32 4.11 4.13 -5.28
C HIS A 32 5.39 4.04 -6.14
N VAL A 33 6.39 3.34 -5.62
CA VAL A 33 7.70 3.09 -6.21
C VAL A 33 8.29 1.83 -5.59
N ASP A 34 8.89 0.97 -6.41
CA ASP A 34 9.61 -0.18 -5.93
C ASP A 34 10.96 0.23 -5.33
N LEU A 35 11.30 -0.36 -4.19
CA LEU A 35 12.53 -0.06 -3.48
C LEU A 35 13.56 -1.16 -3.74
N GLU A 36 14.72 -0.76 -4.24
CA GLU A 36 15.89 -1.63 -4.27
C GLU A 36 16.60 -1.52 -2.90
N VAL A 37 16.57 -2.60 -2.14
CA VAL A 37 17.23 -2.70 -0.83
C VAL A 37 18.18 -3.91 -0.81
N PRO A 38 19.23 -3.89 0.03
CA PRO A 38 20.14 -5.02 0.16
C PRO A 38 19.45 -6.30 0.66
N ASP A 39 20.09 -7.44 0.38
CA ASP A 39 19.66 -8.75 0.87
C ASP A 39 19.50 -8.75 2.40
N GLY A 40 18.43 -9.38 2.88
CA GLY A 40 18.10 -9.44 4.32
C GLY A 40 17.17 -8.34 4.83
N ILE A 41 16.79 -7.39 3.98
CA ILE A 41 15.73 -6.41 4.25
C ILE A 41 14.44 -6.86 3.55
N LEU A 42 13.38 -7.05 4.32
CA LEU A 42 12.06 -7.38 3.75
C LEU A 42 11.34 -6.11 3.29
N VAL A 43 10.73 -6.13 2.11
CA VAL A 43 9.91 -5.01 1.62
C VAL A 43 8.54 -5.54 1.27
N GLU A 44 7.50 -4.91 1.83
CA GLU A 44 6.11 -5.17 1.49
C GLU A 44 5.50 -3.92 0.86
N ASN A 45 5.12 -3.98 -0.41
CA ASN A 45 4.51 -2.87 -1.14
C ASN A 45 2.98 -2.86 -0.96
N VAL A 46 2.39 -1.69 -0.73
CA VAL A 46 0.95 -1.54 -0.53
C VAL A 46 0.29 -0.81 -1.69
N HIS A 47 -0.65 -1.49 -2.35
CA HIS A 47 -1.45 -0.93 -3.43
C HIS A 47 -2.84 -0.49 -2.94
N LEU A 48 -2.88 0.65 -2.26
CA LEU A 48 -4.13 1.22 -1.72
C LEU A 48 -5.21 1.46 -2.78
N SER A 49 -4.81 1.80 -4.01
CA SER A 49 -5.73 1.97 -5.14
C SER A 49 -6.53 0.71 -5.42
N GLU A 50 -5.91 -0.47 -5.34
CA GLU A 50 -6.57 -1.75 -5.56
C GLU A 50 -7.58 -2.04 -4.44
N SER A 51 -7.19 -1.84 -3.18
CA SER A 51 -8.09 -2.00 -2.03
C SER A 51 -9.31 -1.08 -2.14
N LEU A 52 -9.09 0.18 -2.55
CA LEU A 52 -10.17 1.15 -2.74
C LEU A 52 -11.07 0.76 -3.91
N MET A 53 -10.50 0.32 -5.04
CA MET A 53 -11.30 -0.14 -6.19
C MET A 53 -12.18 -1.33 -5.83
N LYS A 54 -11.63 -2.32 -5.10
CA LYS A 54 -12.39 -3.47 -4.59
C LYS A 54 -13.55 -3.02 -3.70
N LEU A 55 -13.29 -2.10 -2.77
CA LEU A 55 -14.32 -1.56 -1.90
C LEU A 55 -15.42 -0.81 -2.68
N SER A 56 -15.02 0.07 -3.61
CA SER A 56 -15.94 0.82 -4.47
C SER A 56 -16.81 -0.11 -5.33
N TYR A 57 -16.25 -1.20 -5.86
CA TYR A 57 -17.02 -2.20 -6.59
C TYR A 57 -18.05 -2.90 -5.69
N ASN A 58 -17.64 -3.32 -4.50
CA ASN A 58 -18.52 -3.98 -3.54
C ASN A 58 -19.67 -3.07 -3.09
N LEU A 59 -19.40 -1.79 -2.86
CA LEU A 59 -20.41 -0.80 -2.52
C LEU A 59 -21.44 -0.63 -3.65
N ASN A 60 -20.96 -0.41 -4.88
CA ASN A 60 -21.82 -0.29 -6.05
C ASN A 60 -22.71 -1.54 -6.25
N ARG A 61 -22.16 -2.74 -6.02
CA ARG A 61 -22.93 -3.98 -6.14
C ARG A 61 -24.02 -4.07 -5.07
N TYR A 62 -23.66 -3.78 -3.81
CA TYR A 62 -24.59 -3.78 -2.69
C TYR A 62 -25.77 -2.81 -2.88
N GLU A 63 -25.50 -1.61 -3.39
CA GLU A 63 -26.55 -0.62 -3.68
C GLU A 63 -27.49 -1.09 -4.80
N LYS A 64 -26.96 -1.72 -5.86
CA LYS A 64 -27.77 -2.30 -6.94
C LYS A 64 -28.66 -3.45 -6.47
N GLU A 65 -28.12 -4.35 -5.65
CA GLU A 65 -28.88 -5.47 -5.05
C GLU A 65 -30.03 -4.95 -4.20
N LYS A 66 -29.78 -3.95 -3.35
CA LYS A 66 -30.82 -3.29 -2.55
C LYS A 66 -31.89 -2.58 -3.37
N GLN A 67 -31.53 -1.99 -4.51
CA GLN A 67 -32.50 -1.33 -5.39
C GLN A 67 -33.43 -2.37 -6.04
N ILE A 68 -32.89 -3.48 -6.52
CA ILE A 68 -33.67 -4.59 -7.09
C ILE A 68 -34.65 -5.17 -6.05
N GLU A 69 -34.26 -5.27 -4.79
CA GLU A 69 -35.14 -5.73 -3.70
C GLU A 69 -36.29 -4.76 -3.40
N LYS A 70 -36.06 -3.44 -3.53
CA LYS A 70 -37.10 -2.43 -3.30
C LYS A 70 -38.12 -2.33 -4.43
N ASP A 71 -37.71 -2.67 -5.65
CA ASP A 71 -38.55 -2.60 -6.85
C ASP A 71 -39.38 -3.89 -7.08
N ARG A 72 -39.27 -4.89 -6.18
CA ARG A 72 -40.05 -6.13 -6.16
C ARG A 72 -41.21 -6.07 -5.17
#